data_AF-A0A1B6JA66-F1
#
_entry.id   AF-A0A1B6JA66-F1
#
_cell.length_a   1.000
_cell.length_b   1.000
_cell.length_c   1.000
_cell.angle_alpha   90.00
_cell.angle_beta   90.00
_cell.angle_gamma   90.00
#
_symmetry.space_group_name_H-M   'P 1'
#
loop_
_entity.id
_entity.type
_entity.pdbx_description
1 polymer ?
#
loop_
_entity_poly.entity_id
_entity_poly.type
_entity_poly.pdbx_seq_one_letter_code
_entity_poly.pdbx_strand_id
1 'polypeptide(L)'
;GNTSEQSGSVEDVSLWPTDPDTGMGFLCHRYMGSVLTVILSAVAFVSPLAMVVLPKLGFFPELAPNMSAHQRQQLLSCGAECKGLLVSLVFKLVLLAAGTWGVFLRKPRSTMPRIFLFRATVLLLVLVCIFSYWLFYIVQITEGVRASVTGEDVLEYRALVAYSSNLTDTLLFIHYLAVVLIEVRHLQPTYYIKVVRSPDGE
;
A
#
# COMPACT_ATOMS: atom_id res chain seq x y z
N GLY A 1 31.58 -49.37 31.76
CA GLY A 1 30.80 -48.27 31.20
C GLY A 1 31.72 -47.45 30.34
N ASN A 2 31.42 -47.35 29.04
CA ASN A 2 32.19 -46.56 28.10
C ASN A 2 31.30 -45.40 27.62
N THR A 3 31.57 -44.19 28.07
CA THR A 3 30.94 -42.96 27.57
C THR A 3 32.06 -42.01 27.18
N SER A 4 32.45 -42.03 25.90
CA SER A 4 33.34 -41.04 25.33
C SER A 4 32.57 -39.75 25.10
N GLU A 5 32.93 -38.73 25.87
CA GLU A 5 32.59 -37.32 25.69
C GLU A 5 33.10 -36.86 24.31
N GLN A 6 32.24 -36.88 23.29
CA GLN A 6 32.56 -36.27 22.00
C GLN A 6 32.41 -34.75 22.17
N SER A 7 33.50 -34.12 22.63
CA SER A 7 33.66 -32.67 22.60
C SER A 7 33.66 -32.21 21.15
N GLY A 8 32.50 -31.78 20.66
CA GLY A 8 32.38 -31.13 19.36
C GLY A 8 33.15 -29.81 19.41
N SER A 9 34.35 -29.81 18.84
CA SER A 9 35.13 -28.60 18.63
C SER A 9 34.31 -27.61 17.77
N VAL A 10 34.13 -26.39 18.29
CA VAL A 10 33.53 -25.26 17.57
C VAL A 10 34.44 -24.70 16.47
N GLU A 11 35.64 -25.26 16.32
CA GLU A 11 36.61 -24.84 15.30
C GLU A 11 36.21 -25.36 13.91
N ASP A 12 35.42 -26.43 13.85
CA ASP A 12 34.94 -27.05 12.58
C ASP A 12 33.77 -26.29 11.94
N VAL A 13 33.17 -25.31 12.63
CA VAL A 13 32.13 -24.44 12.05
C VAL A 13 32.74 -23.48 11.01
N SER A 14 34.05 -23.20 11.11
CA SER A 14 34.78 -22.38 10.14
C SER A 14 35.04 -23.08 8.80
N LEU A 15 34.92 -24.42 8.77
CA LEU A 15 35.10 -25.26 7.58
C LEU A 15 33.81 -25.52 6.82
N TRP A 16 32.66 -25.05 7.32
CA TRP A 16 31.43 -25.06 6.54
C TRP A 16 31.68 -24.17 5.32
N PRO A 17 31.57 -24.72 4.09
CA PRO A 17 31.57 -23.89 2.90
C PRO A 17 30.37 -22.96 3.09
N THR A 18 30.65 -21.71 3.45
CA THR A 18 29.68 -20.64 3.28
C THR A 18 29.72 -20.36 1.79
N ASP A 19 29.19 -21.30 0.99
CA ASP A 19 28.80 -20.97 -0.35
C ASP A 19 27.90 -19.75 -0.18
N PRO A 20 28.25 -18.60 -0.78
CA PRO A 20 27.39 -17.45 -0.69
C PRO A 20 26.07 -17.93 -1.29
N ASP A 21 25.04 -18.08 -0.47
CA ASP A 21 23.66 -18.38 -0.88
C ASP A 21 23.18 -17.25 -1.79
N THR A 22 23.69 -17.26 -3.02
CA THR A 22 23.49 -16.35 -4.14
C THR A 22 22.56 -17.00 -5.15
N GLY A 23 21.80 -18.01 -4.71
CA GLY A 23 20.67 -18.52 -5.44
C GLY A 23 19.68 -17.38 -5.72
N MET A 24 19.34 -17.20 -6.99
CA MET A 24 18.31 -16.25 -7.43
C MET A 24 17.00 -16.39 -6.63
N GLY A 25 16.67 -17.59 -6.13
CA GLY A 25 15.52 -17.83 -5.27
C GLY A 25 15.57 -17.11 -3.91
N PHE A 26 16.75 -17.02 -3.28
CA PHE A 26 16.91 -16.36 -1.97
C PHE A 26 16.88 -14.83 -2.10
N LEU A 27 17.50 -14.31 -3.17
CA LEU A 27 17.39 -12.90 -3.53
C LEU A 27 15.96 -12.54 -3.92
N CYS A 28 15.27 -13.37 -4.73
CA CYS A 28 13.88 -13.16 -5.11
C CYS A 28 12.96 -13.13 -3.88
N HIS A 29 13.09 -14.09 -2.95
CA HIS A 29 12.33 -14.10 -1.71
C HIS A 29 12.57 -12.85 -0.85
N ARG A 30 13.81 -12.36 -0.79
CA ARG A 30 14.17 -11.14 -0.04
C ARG A 30 13.64 -9.85 -0.67
N TYR A 31 13.63 -9.76 -2.00
CA TYR A 31 13.16 -8.56 -2.72
C TYR A 31 11.65 -8.55 -2.99
N MET A 32 10.99 -9.71 -3.02
CA MET A 32 9.55 -9.83 -3.34
C MET A 32 8.68 -8.97 -2.43
N GLY A 33 8.94 -8.94 -1.12
CA GLY A 33 8.18 -8.08 -0.19
C GLY A 33 8.37 -6.58 -0.45
N SER A 34 9.57 -6.16 -0.84
CA SER A 34 9.87 -4.76 -1.17
C SER A 34 9.24 -4.36 -2.51
N VAL A 35 9.35 -5.21 -3.52
CA VAL A 35 8.73 -5.00 -4.84
C VAL A 35 7.20 -4.91 -4.71
N LEU A 36 6.58 -5.83 -3.98
CA LEU A 36 5.13 -5.81 -3.72
C LEU A 36 4.69 -4.52 -3.02
N THR A 37 5.48 -4.05 -2.05
CA THR A 37 5.22 -2.77 -1.35
C THR A 37 5.25 -1.59 -2.32
N VAL A 38 6.24 -1.52 -3.19
CA VAL A 38 6.37 -0.46 -4.20
C VAL A 38 5.21 -0.50 -5.19
N ILE A 39 4.85 -1.68 -5.68
CA ILE A 39 3.72 -1.85 -6.60
C ILE A 39 2.41 -1.42 -5.93
N LEU A 40 2.13 -1.94 -4.72
CA LEU A 40 0.88 -1.61 -4.01
C LEU A 40 0.80 -0.13 -3.64
N SER A 41 1.90 0.50 -3.24
CA SER A 41 1.92 1.94 -2.96
C SER A 41 1.71 2.78 -4.21
N ALA A 42 2.29 2.40 -5.35
CA ALA A 42 2.03 3.05 -6.63
C ALA A 42 0.56 2.90 -7.04
N VAL A 43 0.00 1.68 -6.93
CA VAL A 43 -1.43 1.43 -7.21
C VAL A 43 -2.33 2.22 -6.28
N ALA A 44 -2.01 2.30 -4.98
CA ALA A 44 -2.76 3.08 -4.00
C ALA A 44 -2.80 4.57 -4.36
N PHE A 45 -1.70 5.13 -4.84
CA PHE A 45 -1.62 6.54 -5.26
C PHE A 45 -2.35 6.80 -6.57
N VAL A 46 -2.21 5.90 -7.55
CA VAL A 46 -2.83 6.06 -8.88
C VAL A 46 -4.33 5.77 -8.84
N SER A 47 -4.82 4.93 -7.92
CA SER A 47 -6.23 4.51 -7.88
C SER A 47 -7.23 5.67 -7.74
N PRO A 48 -7.10 6.60 -6.78
CA PRO A 48 -8.02 7.74 -6.67
C PRO A 48 -8.01 8.66 -7.90
N LEU A 49 -6.84 8.85 -8.51
CA LEU A 49 -6.68 9.62 -9.75
C LEU A 49 -7.40 8.93 -10.91
N ALA A 50 -7.20 7.62 -11.07
CA ALA A 50 -7.86 6.83 -12.09
C ALA A 50 -9.38 6.89 -11.93
N MET A 51 -9.93 6.74 -10.72
CA MET A 51 -11.38 6.84 -10.48
C MET A 51 -11.97 8.20 -10.88
N VAL A 52 -11.22 9.30 -10.78
CA VAL A 52 -11.74 10.63 -11.17
C VAL A 52 -11.60 10.90 -12.67
N VAL A 53 -10.56 10.34 -13.30
CA VAL A 53 -10.19 10.61 -14.69
C VAL A 53 -10.84 9.63 -15.67
N LEU A 54 -11.03 8.37 -15.30
CA LEU A 54 -11.70 7.35 -16.12
C LEU A 54 -13.04 7.80 -16.75
N PRO A 55 -13.97 8.41 -16.01
CA PRO A 55 -15.25 8.86 -16.59
C PRO A 55 -15.06 9.99 -17.61
N LYS A 56 -14.00 10.81 -17.48
CA LYS A 56 -13.66 11.90 -18.41
C LYS A 56 -13.05 11.38 -19.71
N LEU A 57 -12.29 10.29 -19.65
CA LEU A 57 -11.52 9.73 -20.78
C LEU A 57 -12.32 8.87 -21.76
N GLY A 58 -13.60 8.61 -21.53
CA GLY A 58 -14.34 7.79 -22.50
C GLY A 58 -14.20 6.28 -22.33
N PHE A 59 -13.47 5.79 -21.31
CA PHE A 59 -13.01 4.40 -21.22
C PHE A 59 -14.10 3.32 -21.06
N PHE A 60 -15.36 3.73 -20.95
CA PHE A 60 -16.53 2.85 -21.00
C PHE A 60 -17.35 3.07 -22.29
N PRO A 61 -16.78 2.85 -23.50
CA PRO A 61 -17.52 3.04 -24.75
C PRO A 61 -18.62 1.98 -24.94
N GLU A 62 -18.37 0.74 -24.49
CA GLU A 62 -19.31 -0.39 -24.56
C GLU A 62 -20.57 -0.23 -23.70
N LEU A 63 -20.48 0.56 -22.62
CA LEU A 63 -21.59 0.75 -21.67
C LEU A 63 -22.46 1.96 -22.02
N ALA A 64 -22.00 2.85 -22.91
CA ALA A 64 -22.71 4.07 -23.28
C ALA A 64 -22.86 4.28 -24.81
N PRO A 65 -23.34 3.28 -25.58
CA PRO A 65 -23.47 3.40 -27.04
C PRO A 65 -24.47 4.48 -27.49
N ASN A 66 -25.37 4.92 -26.60
CA ASN A 66 -26.49 5.81 -26.96
C ASN A 66 -26.39 7.23 -26.34
N MET A 67 -25.31 7.55 -25.63
CA MET A 67 -25.16 8.87 -24.97
C MET A 67 -24.46 9.86 -25.91
N SER A 68 -25.18 10.89 -26.34
CA SER A 68 -24.61 11.98 -27.13
C SER A 68 -23.52 12.73 -26.34
N ALA A 69 -22.51 13.26 -27.04
CA ALA A 69 -21.40 14.00 -26.42
C ALA A 69 -21.86 15.19 -25.55
N HIS A 70 -23.01 15.79 -25.88
CA HIS A 70 -23.65 16.85 -25.11
C HIS A 70 -24.18 16.37 -23.76
N GLN A 71 -24.85 15.21 -23.72
CA GLN A 71 -25.38 14.65 -22.47
C GLN A 71 -24.24 14.27 -21.53
N ARG A 72 -23.16 13.71 -22.08
CA ARG A 72 -21.91 13.44 -21.34
C ARG A 72 -21.33 14.70 -20.71
N GLN A 73 -21.27 15.82 -21.42
CA GLN A 73 -20.79 17.09 -20.85
C GLN A 73 -21.68 17.62 -19.71
N GLN A 74 -23.01 17.46 -19.82
CA GLN A 74 -23.93 17.88 -18.75
C GLN A 74 -23.83 16.99 -17.50
N LEU A 75 -23.73 15.66 -17.66
CA LEU A 75 -23.52 14.73 -16.53
C LEU A 75 -22.17 14.94 -15.82
N LEU A 76 -21.16 15.40 -16.56
CA LEU A 76 -19.85 15.72 -16.01
C LEU A 76 -19.68 17.19 -15.58
N SER A 77 -20.77 17.97 -15.55
CA SER A 77 -20.77 19.33 -15.03
C SER A 77 -20.58 19.31 -13.51
N CYS A 78 -19.57 20.05 -13.04
CA CYS A 78 -19.13 20.04 -11.65
C CYS A 78 -19.42 21.42 -11.04
N GLY A 79 -20.40 21.47 -10.13
CA GLY A 79 -20.74 22.66 -9.36
C GLY A 79 -19.66 23.06 -8.35
N ALA A 80 -19.88 24.15 -7.60
CA ALA A 80 -18.94 24.68 -6.62
C ALA A 80 -18.54 23.65 -5.55
N GLU A 81 -19.51 22.89 -5.03
CA GLU A 81 -19.30 21.80 -4.05
C GLU A 81 -18.33 20.72 -4.56
N CYS A 82 -18.51 20.31 -5.83
CA CYS A 82 -17.67 19.30 -6.47
C CYS A 82 -16.24 19.80 -6.71
N LYS A 83 -16.09 21.10 -7.03
CA LYS A 83 -14.76 21.73 -7.13
C LYS A 83 -14.06 21.75 -5.77
N GLY A 84 -14.78 21.99 -4.68
CA GLY A 84 -14.25 21.90 -3.32
C GLY A 84 -13.70 20.51 -2.99
N LEU A 85 -14.45 19.46 -3.35
CA LEU A 85 -14.00 18.07 -3.17
C LEU A 85 -12.75 17.75 -4.00
N LEU A 86 -12.67 18.23 -5.24
CA LEU A 86 -11.46 18.06 -6.08
C LEU A 86 -10.23 18.72 -5.46
N VAL A 87 -10.38 19.95 -4.95
CA VAL A 87 -9.27 20.65 -4.27
C VAL A 87 -8.85 19.88 -3.02
N SER A 88 -9.79 19.44 -2.19
CA SER A 88 -9.49 18.61 -1.03
C SER A 88 -8.80 17.30 -1.40
N LEU A 89 -9.21 16.66 -2.50
CA LEU A 89 -8.61 15.43 -3.01
C LEU A 89 -7.14 15.64 -3.39
N VAL A 90 -6.83 16.74 -4.08
CA VAL A 90 -5.44 17.07 -4.46
C VAL A 90 -4.57 17.22 -3.22
N PHE A 91 -5.02 17.97 -2.21
CA PHE A 91 -4.26 18.12 -0.97
C PHE A 91 -4.06 16.78 -0.25
N LYS A 92 -5.09 15.93 -0.18
CA LYS A 92 -5.00 14.59 0.41
C LYS A 92 -4.00 13.70 -0.34
N LEU A 93 -3.98 13.74 -1.67
CA LEU A 93 -3.02 13.01 -2.48
C LEU A 93 -1.58 13.49 -2.25
N VAL A 94 -1.36 14.81 -2.12
CA VAL A 94 -0.04 15.35 -1.78
C VAL A 94 0.41 14.87 -0.41
N LEU A 95 -0.48 14.88 0.60
CA LEU A 95 -0.18 14.35 1.93
C LEU A 95 0.12 12.84 1.89
N LEU A 96 -0.65 12.07 1.13
CA LEU A 96 -0.42 10.64 0.96
C LEU A 96 0.93 10.38 0.29
N ALA A 97 1.29 11.13 -0.76
CA ALA A 97 2.58 11.02 -1.42
C ALA A 97 3.73 11.38 -0.47
N ALA A 98 3.61 12.47 0.28
CA ALA A 98 4.61 12.89 1.26
C ALA A 98 4.78 11.87 2.39
N GLY A 99 3.67 11.32 2.91
CA GLY A 99 3.70 10.27 3.93
C GLY A 99 4.34 8.98 3.40
N THR A 100 3.93 8.53 2.22
CA THR A 100 4.49 7.34 1.56
C THR A 100 5.98 7.52 1.30
N TRP A 101 6.41 8.71 0.86
CA TRP A 101 7.81 9.07 0.73
C TRP A 101 8.56 8.99 2.06
N GLY A 102 8.00 9.60 3.11
CA GLY A 102 8.60 9.61 4.45
C GLY A 102 8.77 8.23 5.07
N VAL A 103 7.81 7.32 4.87
CA VAL A 103 7.81 5.97 5.46
C VAL A 103 8.60 4.97 4.63
N PHE A 104 8.47 4.98 3.30
CA PHE A 104 9.00 3.92 2.44
C PHE A 104 10.35 4.25 1.79
N LEU A 105 10.72 5.52 1.58
CA LEU A 105 12.04 5.89 1.05
C LEU A 105 13.11 6.08 2.12
N ARG A 106 12.73 6.06 3.41
CA ARG A 106 13.71 6.05 4.49
C ARG A 106 14.43 4.70 4.50
N LYS A 107 15.74 4.71 4.26
CA LYS A 107 16.60 3.53 4.20
C LYS A 107 16.39 2.66 5.46
N PRO A 108 15.85 1.43 5.35
CA PRO A 108 15.60 0.60 6.52
C PRO A 108 16.93 0.21 7.16
N ARG A 109 17.19 0.70 8.39
CA ARG A 109 18.49 0.52 9.09
C ARG A 109 18.72 -0.91 9.60
N SER A 110 17.68 -1.72 9.71
CA SER A 110 17.80 -3.18 9.92
C SER A 110 16.44 -3.83 9.72
N THR A 111 16.35 -4.84 8.86
CA THR A 111 15.12 -5.62 8.65
C THR A 111 15.02 -6.69 9.73
N MET A 112 14.50 -6.34 10.90
CA MET A 112 14.13 -7.35 11.88
C MET A 112 12.87 -8.11 11.43
N PRO A 113 12.79 -9.44 11.66
CA PRO A 113 11.68 -10.28 11.17
C PRO A 113 10.29 -9.84 11.66
N ARG A 114 10.18 -9.15 12.80
CA ARG A 114 8.90 -8.64 13.33
C ARG A 114 8.31 -7.47 12.51
N ILE A 115 9.16 -6.67 11.85
CA ILE A 115 8.73 -5.56 10.98
C ILE A 115 7.96 -6.08 9.76
N PHE A 116 8.28 -7.30 9.33
CA PHE A 116 7.62 -7.94 8.20
C PHE A 116 6.13 -8.19 8.46
N LEU A 117 5.74 -8.57 9.68
CA LEU A 117 4.33 -8.83 10.02
C LEU A 117 3.48 -7.56 9.98
N PHE A 118 3.91 -6.48 10.64
CA PHE A 118 3.17 -5.21 10.61
C PHE A 118 3.06 -4.62 9.20
N ARG A 119 4.15 -4.67 8.43
CA ARG A 119 4.14 -4.24 7.02
C ARG A 119 3.19 -5.11 6.20
N ALA A 120 3.21 -6.44 6.37
CA ALA A 120 2.30 -7.34 5.67
C ALA A 120 0.83 -7.05 6.02
N THR A 121 0.50 -6.80 7.30
CA THR A 121 -0.86 -6.42 7.71
C THR A 121 -1.30 -5.10 7.06
N VAL A 122 -0.45 -4.07 7.06
CA VAL A 122 -0.75 -2.79 6.40
C VAL A 122 -0.97 -2.99 4.89
N LEU A 123 -0.10 -3.75 4.22
CA LEU A 123 -0.24 -4.04 2.79
C LEU A 123 -1.53 -4.81 2.47
N LEU A 124 -1.89 -5.77 3.32
CA LEU A 124 -3.15 -6.51 3.20
C LEU A 124 -4.36 -5.57 3.32
N LEU A 125 -4.35 -4.66 4.31
CA LEU A 125 -5.41 -3.66 4.48
C LEU A 125 -5.52 -2.75 3.25
N VAL A 126 -4.39 -2.25 2.74
CA VAL A 126 -4.37 -1.44 1.51
C VAL A 126 -4.94 -2.22 0.33
N LEU A 127 -4.52 -3.48 0.15
CA LEU A 127 -5.00 -4.32 -0.95
C LEU A 127 -6.51 -4.56 -0.87
N VAL A 128 -7.03 -4.92 0.31
CA VAL A 128 -8.46 -5.15 0.53
C VAL A 128 -9.26 -3.88 0.29
N CYS A 129 -8.78 -2.72 0.76
CA CYS A 129 -9.44 -1.44 0.52
C CYS A 129 -9.43 -1.04 -0.95
N ILE A 130 -8.30 -1.14 -1.65
CA ILE A 130 -8.24 -0.84 -3.08
C ILE A 130 -9.22 -1.75 -3.82
N PHE A 131 -9.15 -3.05 -3.58
CA PHE A 131 -10.01 -4.03 -4.25
C PHE A 131 -11.50 -3.78 -4.00
N SER A 132 -11.91 -3.58 -2.75
CA SER A 132 -13.31 -3.32 -2.41
C SER A 132 -13.81 -2.02 -3.06
N TYR A 133 -13.04 -0.94 -2.97
CA TYR A 133 -13.45 0.33 -3.56
C TYR A 133 -13.55 0.24 -5.08
N TRP A 134 -12.64 -0.46 -5.75
CA TRP A 134 -12.73 -0.66 -7.19
C TRP A 134 -13.96 -1.46 -7.59
N LEU A 135 -14.30 -2.54 -6.88
CA LEU A 135 -15.50 -3.32 -7.17
C LEU A 135 -16.77 -2.47 -7.05
N PHE A 136 -16.92 -1.77 -5.92
CA PHE A 136 -18.08 -0.92 -5.70
C PHE A 136 -18.13 0.26 -6.68
N TYR A 137 -16.99 0.83 -7.06
CA TYR A 137 -16.91 1.87 -8.08
C TYR A 137 -17.39 1.39 -9.45
N ILE A 138 -16.98 0.18 -9.86
CA ILE A 138 -17.42 -0.42 -11.13
C ILE A 138 -18.93 -0.62 -11.10
N VAL A 139 -19.48 -1.20 -10.02
CA VAL A 139 -20.93 -1.38 -9.86
C VAL A 139 -21.68 -0.05 -9.92
N GLN A 140 -21.19 0.97 -9.22
CA GLN A 140 -21.79 2.30 -9.20
C GLN A 140 -21.84 2.91 -10.61
N ILE A 141 -20.77 2.76 -11.39
CA ILE A 141 -20.75 3.23 -12.77
C ILE A 141 -21.69 2.42 -13.65
N THR A 142 -21.69 1.09 -13.56
CA THR A 142 -22.54 0.27 -14.42
C THR A 142 -24.02 0.53 -14.18
N GLU A 143 -24.43 0.66 -12.91
CA GLU A 143 -25.82 0.94 -12.55
C GLU A 143 -26.21 2.37 -12.87
N GLY A 144 -25.36 3.36 -12.60
CA GLY A 144 -25.66 4.74 -12.95
C GLY A 144 -25.70 5.01 -14.46
N VAL A 145 -24.91 4.26 -15.24
CA VAL A 145 -25.03 4.29 -16.71
C VAL A 145 -26.33 3.65 -17.17
N ARG A 146 -26.74 2.49 -16.61
CA ARG A 146 -28.05 1.88 -16.92
C ARG A 146 -29.22 2.82 -16.58
N ALA A 147 -29.21 3.41 -15.39
CA ALA A 147 -30.27 4.32 -14.95
C ALA A 147 -30.37 5.57 -15.83
N SER A 148 -29.24 6.06 -16.35
CA SER A 148 -29.22 7.19 -17.28
C SER A 148 -29.82 6.88 -18.66
N VAL A 149 -29.80 5.61 -19.09
CA VAL A 149 -30.45 5.15 -20.33
C VAL A 149 -31.97 5.00 -20.11
N THR A 150 -32.39 4.57 -18.93
CA THR A 150 -33.81 4.42 -18.55
C THR A 150 -34.46 5.77 -18.16
N GLY A 151 -33.67 6.81 -17.89
CA GLY A 151 -34.14 8.16 -17.58
C GLY A 151 -34.56 8.37 -16.11
N GLU A 152 -34.27 7.41 -15.23
CA GLU A 152 -34.69 7.47 -13.82
C GLU A 152 -33.68 8.15 -12.90
N ASP A 153 -32.37 8.08 -13.18
CA ASP A 153 -31.34 8.77 -12.37
C ASP A 153 -30.11 9.17 -13.20
N VAL A 154 -29.71 10.44 -13.07
CA VAL A 154 -28.48 10.97 -13.66
C VAL A 154 -27.30 10.72 -12.72
N LEU A 155 -26.28 10.02 -13.19
CA LEU A 155 -25.05 9.79 -12.45
C LEU A 155 -24.32 11.11 -12.18
N GLU A 156 -24.41 11.61 -10.95
CA GLU A 156 -23.72 12.84 -10.55
C GLU A 156 -22.20 12.65 -10.48
N TYR A 157 -21.43 13.46 -11.21
CA TYR A 157 -19.97 13.47 -11.11
C TYR A 157 -19.47 13.75 -9.69
N ARG A 158 -20.24 14.51 -8.89
CA ARG A 158 -19.97 14.75 -7.47
C ARG A 158 -19.86 13.45 -6.67
N ALA A 159 -20.73 12.47 -6.92
CA ALA A 159 -20.72 11.19 -6.21
C ALA A 159 -19.44 10.41 -6.51
N LEU A 160 -18.96 10.43 -7.76
CA LEU A 160 -17.70 9.80 -8.15
C LEU A 160 -16.49 10.46 -7.47
N VAL A 161 -16.45 11.79 -7.44
CA VAL A 161 -15.38 12.54 -6.75
C VAL A 161 -15.42 12.27 -5.24
N ALA A 162 -16.61 12.23 -4.64
CA ALA A 162 -16.77 11.89 -3.23
C ALA A 162 -16.27 10.46 -2.94
N TYR A 163 -16.56 9.51 -3.83
CA TYR A 163 -16.07 8.14 -3.72
C TYR A 163 -14.54 8.04 -3.75
N SER A 164 -13.90 8.75 -4.68
CA SER A 164 -12.44 8.86 -4.76
C SER A 164 -11.84 9.56 -3.53
N SER A 165 -12.50 10.60 -3.01
CA SER A 165 -12.10 11.25 -1.76
C SER A 165 -12.14 10.26 -0.59
N ASN A 166 -13.22 9.48 -0.45
CA ASN A 166 -13.37 8.51 0.63
C ASN A 166 -12.32 7.39 0.55
N LEU A 167 -11.96 6.93 -0.66
CA LEU A 167 -10.83 6.01 -0.84
C LEU A 167 -9.53 6.63 -0.32
N THR A 168 -9.27 7.88 -0.69
CA THR A 168 -8.05 8.59 -0.28
C THR A 168 -8.00 8.80 1.24
N ASP A 169 -9.14 9.12 1.86
CA ASP A 169 -9.27 9.23 3.32
C ASP A 169 -8.93 7.91 4.01
N THR A 170 -9.50 6.80 3.54
CA THR A 170 -9.19 5.46 4.05
C THR A 170 -7.71 5.12 3.90
N LEU A 171 -7.10 5.43 2.76
CA LEU A 171 -5.66 5.22 2.54
C LEU A 171 -4.80 6.06 3.49
N LEU A 172 -5.18 7.31 3.76
CA LEU A 172 -4.51 8.17 4.74
C LEU A 172 -4.63 7.62 6.16
N PHE A 173 -5.80 7.11 6.55
CA PHE A 173 -5.98 6.46 7.86
C PHE A 173 -5.13 5.20 8.00
N ILE A 174 -5.06 4.37 6.97
CA ILE A 174 -4.18 3.18 6.95
C ILE A 174 -2.71 3.60 7.02
N HIS A 175 -2.34 4.66 6.30
CA HIS A 175 -0.99 5.21 6.37
C HIS A 175 -0.64 5.72 7.77
N TYR A 176 -1.55 6.46 8.41
CA TYR A 176 -1.38 6.92 9.78
C TYR A 176 -1.23 5.74 10.75
N LEU A 177 -2.08 4.70 10.61
CA LEU A 177 -1.95 3.46 11.37
C LEU A 177 -0.59 2.80 11.15
N ALA A 178 -0.09 2.77 9.92
CA ALA A 178 1.23 2.23 9.59
C ALA A 178 2.34 3.02 10.29
N VAL A 179 2.28 4.35 10.28
CA VAL A 179 3.22 5.21 11.02
C VAL A 179 3.18 4.92 12.51
N VAL A 180 2.00 4.81 13.11
CA VAL A 180 1.85 4.49 14.53
C VAL A 180 2.42 3.11 14.86
N LEU A 181 2.10 2.08 14.06
CA LEU A 181 2.58 0.72 14.29
C LEU A 181 4.10 0.58 14.08
N ILE A 182 4.67 1.34 13.15
CA ILE A 182 6.10 1.25 12.79
C ILE A 182 6.96 2.17 13.65
N GLU A 183 6.56 3.39 13.95
CA GLU A 183 7.40 4.36 14.68
C GLU A 183 7.16 4.30 16.19
N VAL A 184 5.90 4.27 16.64
CA VAL A 184 5.59 4.36 18.09
C VAL A 184 5.95 3.08 18.84
N ARG A 185 5.83 1.91 18.19
CA ARG A 185 6.21 0.62 18.81
C ARG A 185 7.71 0.36 18.82
N HIS A 186 8.49 1.05 18.00
CA HIS A 186 9.95 0.88 17.91
C HIS A 186 10.73 1.68 18.96
N LEU A 187 10.07 2.54 19.75
CA LEU A 187 10.66 3.20 20.91
C LEU A 187 10.96 2.25 22.09
N GLN A 188 10.72 0.94 21.96
CA GLN A 188 11.08 -0.02 22.99
C GLN A 188 12.61 -0.23 23.03
N PRO A 189 13.27 0.00 24.18
CA PRO A 189 14.72 -0.07 24.28
C PRO A 189 15.23 -1.49 24.03
N THR A 190 16.21 -1.62 23.15
CA THR A 190 16.93 -2.89 22.92
C THR A 190 18.13 -2.91 23.87
N TYR A 191 18.10 -3.78 24.87
CA TYR A 191 19.23 -3.96 25.78
C TYR A 191 20.23 -4.93 25.14
N TYR A 192 21.51 -4.59 25.14
CA TYR A 192 22.58 -5.52 24.79
C TYR A 192 23.44 -5.78 26.02
N ILE A 193 23.69 -7.05 26.30
CA ILE A 193 24.59 -7.47 27.38
C ILE A 193 25.95 -7.72 26.74
N LYS A 194 26.92 -6.82 26.99
CA LYS A 194 28.31 -7.05 26.63
C LYS A 194 29.02 -7.69 27.80
N VAL A 195 29.27 -8.99 27.68
CA VAL A 195 30.12 -9.72 28.63
C VAL A 195 31.57 -9.36 28.30
N VAL A 196 32.20 -8.61 29.18
CA VAL A 196 33.65 -8.37 29.14
C VAL A 196 34.26 -9.34 30.13
N ARG A 197 35.16 -10.23 29.68
CA ARG A 197 35.96 -11.03 30.61
C ARG A 197 37.05 -10.12 31.17
N SER A 198 37.26 -10.15 32.50
CA SER A 198 38.47 -9.57 33.08
C SER A 198 39.69 -10.29 32.49
N PRO A 199 40.77 -9.58 32.16
CA PRO A 199 41.99 -10.20 31.63
C PRO A 199 42.75 -11.04 32.68
N ASP A 200 42.36 -10.97 33.95
CA ASP A 200 43.07 -11.63 35.04
C ASP A 200 42.46 -13.00 35.32
N GLY A 201 42.98 -14.00 34.62
CA GLY A 201 42.85 -15.40 34.98
C GLY A 201 43.99 -15.82 35.89
N GLU A 202 43.72 -15.90 37.18
CA GLU A 202 44.42 -16.74 38.17
C GLU A 202 43.39 -17.67 38.83
#